data_AF-A0AAV1VN84-F1
#
_entry.id   AF-A0AAV1VN84-F1
#
_cell.length_a   1.000
_cell.length_b   1.000
_cell.length_c   1.000
_cell.angle_alpha   90.00
_cell.angle_beta   90.00
_cell.angle_gamma   90.00
#
_symmetry.space_group_name_H-M   'P 1'
#
loop_
_entity.id
_entity.type
_entity.pdbx_description
1 polymer ?
#
loop_
_entity_poly.entity_id
_entity_poly.type
_entity_poly.pdbx_seq_one_letter_code
_entity_poly.pdbx_strand_id
1 'polypeptide(L)'
;MGVTRRALGPEIKSLQFFLNRTAVLKLYREFLRISKPLATEVQLDVRRQIRAGFDACRDEEDEQHVSLLLRQARDQMKMVSDSVDTAMAQQRDERIREGGDAVAAKQKGGAAETVTSDMWVELSSEKGDGTEDVKGRVGSGWPWKSGKVTEKLDLVGIKRR
;
A
#
# COMPACT_ATOMS: atom_id res chain seq x y z
N MET A 1 36.06 35.80 -20.94
CA MET A 1 34.91 34.91 -21.14
C MET A 1 34.84 33.94 -19.98
N GLY A 2 34.17 34.33 -18.89
CA GLY A 2 34.12 33.54 -17.65
C GLY A 2 33.10 32.42 -17.76
N VAL A 3 33.57 31.17 -17.74
CA VAL A 3 32.71 29.99 -17.65
C VAL A 3 32.22 29.91 -16.20
N THR A 4 30.97 30.26 -15.96
CA THR A 4 30.32 30.07 -14.65
C THR A 4 30.22 28.57 -14.38
N ARG A 5 31.15 28.02 -13.61
CA ARG A 5 31.03 26.66 -13.08
C ARG A 5 29.78 26.64 -12.19
N ARG A 6 28.73 25.93 -12.62
CA ARG A 6 27.54 25.69 -11.80
C ARG A 6 27.97 24.98 -10.51
N ALA A 7 27.49 25.49 -9.38
CA ALA A 7 27.70 24.94 -8.04
C ALA A 7 26.85 23.68 -7.77
N LEU A 8 26.76 22.77 -8.74
CA LEU A 8 26.06 21.50 -8.58
C LEU A 8 27.13 20.42 -8.64
N GLY A 9 27.25 19.64 -7.57
CA GLY A 9 28.21 18.54 -7.40
C GLY A 9 28.04 17.42 -8.45
N PRO A 10 28.67 16.25 -8.25
CA PRO A 10 28.78 15.24 -9.29
C PRO A 10 27.37 14.81 -9.75
N GLU A 11 27.07 15.15 -11.00
CA GLU A 11 25.91 14.76 -11.81
C GLU A 11 24.52 15.17 -11.31
N ILE A 12 24.01 16.24 -11.90
CA ILE A 12 22.58 16.53 -11.93
C ILE A 12 21.89 15.35 -12.65
N LYS A 13 21.15 14.51 -11.90
CA LYS A 13 20.36 13.41 -12.48
C LYS A 13 19.28 13.98 -13.40
N SER A 14 18.95 13.25 -14.47
CA SER A 14 17.95 13.69 -15.44
C SER A 14 16.54 13.70 -14.84
N LEU A 15 15.59 14.39 -15.48
CA LEU A 15 14.18 14.29 -15.11
C LEU A 15 13.66 12.85 -15.18
N GLN A 16 14.11 12.09 -16.19
CA GLN A 16 13.67 10.73 -16.43
C GLN A 16 14.08 9.80 -15.28
N PHE A 17 15.26 10.01 -14.70
CA PHE A 17 15.70 9.30 -13.48
C PHE A 17 14.68 9.45 -12.35
N PHE A 18 14.21 10.67 -12.07
CA PHE A 18 13.22 10.92 -11.03
C PHE A 18 11.86 10.30 -11.37
N LEU A 19 11.40 10.45 -12.62
CA LEU A 19 10.14 9.85 -13.07
C LEU A 19 10.17 8.33 -12.93
N ASN A 20 11.26 7.69 -13.37
CA ASN A 20 11.47 6.26 -13.22
C ASN A 20 11.46 5.85 -11.74
N ARG A 21 12.14 6.59 -10.87
CA ARG A 21 12.16 6.26 -9.43
C ARG A 21 10.77 6.36 -8.79
N THR A 22 9.98 7.36 -9.15
CA THR A 22 8.59 7.48 -8.68
C THR A 22 7.72 6.33 -9.19
N ALA A 23 7.91 5.92 -10.45
CA ALA A 23 7.20 4.78 -11.04
C ALA A 23 7.55 3.45 -10.35
N VAL A 24 8.84 3.21 -10.03
CA VAL A 24 9.29 2.04 -9.27
C VAL A 24 8.61 1.99 -7.90
N LEU A 25 8.59 3.10 -7.16
CA LEU A 25 7.94 3.17 -5.86
C LEU A 25 6.43 2.94 -5.93
N LYS A 26 5.78 3.47 -6.97
CA LYS A 26 4.35 3.22 -7.21
C LYS A 26 4.09 1.73 -7.45
N LEU A 27 4.87 1.11 -8.33
CA LEU A 27 4.71 -0.29 -8.70
C LEU A 27 4.97 -1.21 -7.50
N TYR A 28 6.03 -0.93 -6.71
CA TYR A 28 6.29 -1.66 -5.47
C TYR A 28 5.09 -1.63 -4.51
N ARG A 29 4.49 -0.45 -4.32
CA ARG A 29 3.29 -0.32 -3.47
C ARG A 29 2.09 -1.07 -4.04
N GLU A 30 1.96 -1.17 -5.36
CA GLU A 30 0.90 -1.94 -6.02
C GLU A 30 1.06 -3.44 -5.76
N PHE A 31 2.27 -4.00 -5.91
CA PHE A 31 2.57 -5.39 -5.55
C PHE A 31 2.22 -5.71 -4.08
N LEU A 32 2.53 -4.81 -3.15
CA LEU A 32 2.18 -4.99 -1.73
C LEU A 32 0.66 -4.96 -1.47
N ARG A 33 -0.10 -4.24 -2.29
CA ARG A 33 -1.57 -4.21 -2.21
C ARG A 33 -2.20 -5.47 -2.80
N ILE A 34 -1.68 -5.95 -3.93
CA ILE A 34 -2.18 -7.19 -4.57
C ILE A 34 -1.97 -8.39 -3.66
N SER A 35 -0.86 -8.45 -2.91
CA SER A 35 -0.62 -9.51 -1.91
C SER A 35 -1.43 -9.37 -0.61
N LYS A 36 -2.22 -8.29 -0.44
CA LYS A 36 -2.99 -8.04 0.79
C LYS A 36 -4.02 -9.13 1.16
N PRO A 37 -4.78 -9.72 0.23
CA PRO A 37 -5.89 -10.61 0.56
C PRO A 37 -5.44 -12.03 0.91
N LEU A 38 -4.20 -12.41 0.58
CA LEU A 38 -3.62 -13.72 0.89
C LEU A 38 -3.57 -13.99 2.41
N ALA A 39 -3.52 -15.28 2.77
CA ALA A 39 -3.25 -15.71 4.15
C ALA A 39 -1.90 -15.18 4.63
N THR A 40 -1.78 -14.87 5.93
CA THR A 40 -0.65 -14.13 6.50
C THR A 40 0.71 -14.77 6.24
N GLU A 41 0.82 -16.10 6.34
CA GLU A 41 2.07 -16.82 6.10
C GLU A 41 2.54 -16.66 4.65
N VAL A 42 1.68 -16.99 3.70
CA VAL A 42 1.95 -16.86 2.25
C VAL A 42 2.18 -15.40 1.88
N GLN A 43 1.43 -14.47 2.45
CA GLN A 43 1.59 -13.05 2.24
C GLN A 43 2.99 -12.57 2.63
N LEU A 44 3.51 -13.00 3.79
CA LEU A 44 4.84 -12.61 4.24
C LEU A 44 5.92 -13.10 3.28
N ASP A 45 5.81 -14.34 2.82
CA ASP A 45 6.77 -14.92 1.88
C ASP A 45 6.74 -14.21 0.52
N VAL A 46 5.55 -13.98 -0.03
CA VAL A 46 5.36 -13.22 -1.28
C VAL A 46 5.94 -11.80 -1.14
N ARG A 47 5.72 -11.13 0.00
CA ARG A 47 6.29 -9.79 0.24
C ARG A 47 7.81 -9.80 0.37
N ARG A 48 8.39 -10.84 0.97
CA ARG A 48 9.86 -11.01 1.03
C ARG A 48 10.43 -11.19 -0.37
N GLN A 49 9.80 -12.00 -1.21
CA GLN A 49 10.23 -12.20 -2.61
C GLN A 49 10.10 -10.92 -3.44
N ILE A 50 8.98 -10.21 -3.34
CA ILE A 50 8.81 -8.90 -3.99
C ILE A 50 9.93 -7.97 -3.56
N ARG A 51 10.18 -7.83 -2.26
CA ARG A 51 11.23 -6.96 -1.74
C ARG A 51 12.62 -7.35 -2.27
N ALA A 52 12.96 -8.63 -2.24
CA ALA A 52 14.22 -9.13 -2.76
C ALA A 52 14.42 -8.80 -4.25
N GLY A 53 13.37 -8.94 -5.06
CA GLY A 53 13.41 -8.57 -6.49
C GLY A 53 13.65 -7.08 -6.72
N PHE A 54 13.00 -6.20 -5.95
CA PHE A 54 13.23 -4.75 -6.06
C PHE A 54 14.59 -4.33 -5.49
N ASP A 55 15.08 -4.99 -4.44
CA ASP A 55 16.40 -4.71 -3.85
C ASP A 55 17.54 -5.20 -4.78
N ALA A 56 17.34 -6.24 -5.58
CA ALA A 56 18.33 -6.72 -6.55
C ALA A 56 18.68 -5.69 -7.64
N CYS A 57 17.71 -4.86 -8.04
CA CYS A 57 17.89 -3.79 -9.04
C CYS A 57 17.95 -2.39 -8.41
N ARG A 58 18.30 -2.30 -7.12
CA ARG A 58 18.22 -1.04 -6.36
C ARG A 58 19.18 0.04 -6.87
N ASP A 59 20.38 -0.38 -7.27
CA ASP A 59 21.50 0.49 -7.63
C ASP A 59 21.61 0.70 -9.15
N GLU A 60 20.58 0.31 -9.91
CA GLU A 60 20.49 0.53 -11.35
C GLU A 60 20.33 2.03 -11.66
N GLU A 61 21.31 2.60 -12.35
CA GLU A 61 21.31 4.00 -12.76
C GLU A 61 20.96 4.22 -14.24
N ASP A 62 21.02 3.17 -15.08
CA ASP A 62 20.67 3.26 -16.50
C ASP A 62 19.16 3.43 -16.69
N GLU A 63 18.77 4.61 -17.16
CA GLU A 63 17.38 4.99 -17.37
C GLU A 63 16.64 4.10 -18.37
N GLN A 64 17.33 3.64 -19.42
CA GLN A 64 16.73 2.77 -20.44
C GLN A 64 16.49 1.38 -19.87
N HIS A 65 17.45 0.86 -19.13
CA HIS A 65 17.33 -0.42 -18.44
C HIS A 65 16.22 -0.40 -17.39
N VAL A 66 16.15 0.65 -16.55
CA VAL A 66 15.07 0.80 -15.57
C VAL A 66 13.70 0.91 -16.24
N SER A 67 13.61 1.56 -17.39
CA SER A 67 12.36 1.65 -18.16
C SER A 67 11.92 0.27 -18.69
N LEU A 68 12.86 -0.56 -19.15
CA LEU A 68 12.60 -1.94 -19.56
C LEU A 68 12.14 -2.80 -18.38
N LEU A 69 12.84 -2.71 -17.24
CA LEU A 69 12.49 -3.43 -16.00
C LEU A 69 11.09 -3.04 -15.51
N LEU A 70 10.74 -1.75 -15.57
CA LEU A 70 9.39 -1.28 -15.23
C LEU A 70 8.31 -1.86 -16.13
N ARG A 71 8.60 -2.09 -17.42
CA ARG A 71 7.65 -2.77 -18.32
C ARG A 71 7.50 -4.24 -17.93
N GLN A 72 8.60 -4.96 -17.76
CA GLN A 72 8.60 -6.37 -17.35
C GLN A 72 7.89 -6.56 -16.01
N ALA A 73 8.14 -5.69 -15.04
CA ALA A 73 7.52 -5.76 -13.73
C ALA A 73 6.00 -5.52 -13.77
N ARG A 74 5.49 -4.71 -14.72
CA ARG A 74 4.04 -4.58 -14.93
C ARG A 74 3.42 -5.85 -15.51
N ASP A 75 4.10 -6.50 -16.44
CA ASP A 75 3.66 -7.78 -17.00
C ASP A 75 3.65 -8.87 -15.91
N GLN A 76 4.69 -8.90 -15.08
CA GLN A 76 4.75 -9.77 -13.89
C GLN A 76 3.65 -9.48 -12.88
N MET A 77 3.30 -8.20 -12.67
CA MET A 77 2.24 -7.83 -11.74
C MET A 77 0.89 -8.42 -12.14
N LYS A 78 0.59 -8.50 -13.44
CA LYS A 78 -0.61 -9.16 -13.94
C LYS A 78 -0.61 -10.65 -13.57
N MET A 79 0.50 -11.36 -13.82
CA MET A 79 0.63 -12.78 -13.49
C MET A 79 0.49 -13.04 -11.97
N VAL A 80 1.07 -12.16 -11.14
CA VAL A 80 0.92 -12.24 -9.69
C VAL A 80 -0.53 -11.99 -9.27
N SER A 81 -1.23 -11.03 -9.89
CA SER A 81 -2.65 -10.81 -9.62
C SER A 81 -3.47 -12.06 -9.93
N ASP A 82 -3.31 -12.64 -11.12
CA ASP A 82 -4.04 -13.84 -11.54
C ASP A 82 -3.75 -15.05 -10.62
N SER A 83 -2.49 -15.16 -10.14
CA SER A 83 -2.09 -16.20 -9.17
C SER A 83 -2.68 -15.96 -7.78
N VAL A 84 -2.79 -14.71 -7.35
CA VAL A 84 -3.45 -14.36 -6.09
C VAL A 84 -4.95 -14.64 -6.17
N ASP A 85 -5.59 -14.30 -7.29
CA ASP A 85 -7.02 -14.53 -7.49
C ASP A 85 -7.37 -16.02 -7.46
N THR A 86 -6.53 -16.87 -8.06
CA THR A 86 -6.69 -18.33 -7.99
C THR A 86 -6.44 -18.89 -6.59
N ALA A 87 -5.40 -18.44 -5.88
CA ALA A 87 -5.16 -18.82 -4.50
C ALA A 87 -6.31 -18.39 -3.57
N MET A 88 -6.89 -17.22 -3.79
CA MET A 88 -8.06 -16.73 -3.05
C MET A 88 -9.32 -17.56 -3.32
N ALA A 89 -9.51 -18.02 -4.55
CA ALA A 89 -10.62 -18.92 -4.89
C ALA A 89 -10.47 -20.25 -4.13
N GLN A 90 -9.26 -20.83 -4.11
CA GLN A 90 -8.98 -22.07 -3.38
C GLN A 90 -9.21 -21.92 -1.87
N GLN A 91 -8.78 -20.80 -1.27
CA GLN A 91 -9.02 -20.53 0.16
C GLN A 91 -10.51 -20.40 0.51
N ARG A 92 -11.35 -19.91 -0.42
CA ARG A 92 -12.80 -19.86 -0.23
C ARG A 92 -13.42 -21.25 -0.27
N ASP A 93 -12.98 -22.09 -1.20
CA ASP A 93 -13.48 -23.46 -1.33
C ASP A 93 -13.13 -24.31 -0.09
N GLU A 94 -11.91 -24.17 0.45
CA GLU A 94 -11.50 -24.84 1.69
C GLU A 94 -12.38 -24.41 2.87
N ARG A 95 -12.61 -23.11 3.05
CA ARG A 95 -13.50 -22.59 4.11
C ARG A 95 -14.93 -23.10 3.99
N ILE A 96 -15.45 -23.24 2.78
CA ILE A 96 -16.80 -23.77 2.54
C ILE A 96 -16.86 -25.26 2.90
N ARG A 97 -15.83 -26.05 2.57
CA ARG A 97 -15.76 -27.48 2.90
C ARG A 97 -15.64 -27.71 4.42
N GLU A 98 -14.78 -26.95 5.10
CA GLU A 98 -14.65 -27.01 6.56
C GLU A 98 -15.92 -26.54 7.28
N GLY A 99 -16.58 -25.51 6.75
CA GLY A 99 -17.89 -25.06 7.24
C GLY A 99 -19.01 -26.07 6.98
N GLY A 100 -18.95 -26.80 5.86
CA GLY A 100 -19.89 -27.87 5.52
C GLY A 100 -19.78 -29.08 6.46
N ASP A 101 -18.55 -29.49 6.81
CA ASP A 101 -18.32 -30.57 7.77
C ASP A 101 -18.73 -30.17 9.20
N ALA A 102 -18.56 -28.90 9.59
CA ALA A 102 -19.05 -28.38 10.86
C ALA A 102 -20.59 -28.34 10.95
N VAL A 103 -21.30 -28.17 9.83
CA VAL A 103 -22.77 -28.21 9.77
C VAL A 103 -23.29 -29.67 9.72
N ALA A 104 -22.57 -30.58 9.05
CA ALA A 104 -22.90 -32.01 9.05
C ALA A 104 -22.73 -32.67 10.43
N ALA A 105 -21.75 -32.23 11.23
CA ALA A 105 -21.55 -32.71 12.61
C ALA A 105 -22.62 -32.21 13.61
N LYS A 106 -23.38 -31.16 13.26
CA LYS A 106 -24.44 -30.59 14.12
C LYS A 106 -25.85 -31.07 13.79
N GLN A 107 -26.02 -31.89 12.75
CA GLN A 107 -27.33 -32.40 12.31
C GLN A 107 -27.72 -33.77 12.90
N LYS A 108 -27.26 -34.06 14.12
CA LYS A 108 -27.71 -35.21 14.91
C LYS A 108 -28.17 -34.78 16.30
N GLY A 109 -29.11 -33.84 16.34
CA GLY A 109 -29.82 -33.47 17.57
C GLY A 109 -30.59 -32.16 17.48
N GLY A 110 -31.92 -32.26 17.43
CA GLY A 110 -32.81 -31.19 17.87
C GLY A 110 -33.48 -30.37 16.76
N ALA A 111 -34.81 -30.46 16.72
CA ALA A 111 -35.70 -29.67 15.89
C ALA A 111 -35.88 -28.22 16.39
N ALA A 112 -36.45 -27.38 15.50
CA ALA A 112 -36.88 -25.98 15.66
C ALA A 112 -35.72 -24.96 15.70
N GLU A 113 -35.77 -23.81 15.03
CA GLU A 113 -36.91 -22.94 14.73
C GLU A 113 -36.50 -21.95 13.62
N THR A 114 -37.43 -21.62 12.72
CA THR A 114 -37.30 -20.56 11.72
C THR A 114 -37.29 -19.18 12.39
N VAL A 115 -36.17 -18.45 12.31
CA VAL A 115 -36.19 -16.98 12.42
C VAL A 115 -35.27 -16.40 11.36
N THR A 116 -35.88 -15.97 10.26
CA THR A 116 -35.33 -14.93 9.37
C THR A 116 -35.20 -13.64 10.17
N SER A 117 -33.98 -13.19 10.44
CA SER A 117 -33.71 -11.85 10.96
C SER A 117 -32.55 -11.24 10.18
N ASP A 118 -32.89 -10.56 9.09
CA ASP A 118 -32.11 -9.47 8.54
C ASP A 118 -32.25 -8.27 9.50
N MET A 119 -31.26 -8.05 10.37
CA MET A 119 -31.01 -6.73 10.95
C MET A 119 -29.51 -6.48 11.03
N TRP A 120 -29.05 -5.84 9.96
CA TRP A 120 -27.85 -5.02 9.89
C TRP A 120 -27.92 -3.85 10.87
N VAL A 121 -27.57 -4.00 12.16
CA VAL A 121 -27.14 -2.89 13.04
C VAL A 121 -26.19 -3.39 14.15
N GLU A 122 -24.91 -3.05 13.99
CA GLU A 122 -24.02 -2.43 14.99
C GLU A 122 -24.28 -2.71 16.49
N LEU A 123 -23.47 -3.61 17.07
CA LEU A 123 -23.02 -3.48 18.46
C LEU A 123 -21.54 -3.14 18.48
N SER A 124 -21.26 -1.85 18.66
CA SER A 124 -19.98 -1.32 19.10
C SER A 124 -19.58 -2.00 20.41
N SER A 125 -18.54 -2.83 20.36
CA SER A 125 -17.81 -3.28 21.54
C SER A 125 -16.54 -2.47 21.67
N GLU A 126 -16.59 -1.49 22.57
CA GLU A 126 -15.43 -0.80 23.12
C GLU A 126 -14.48 -1.81 23.76
N LYS A 127 -13.34 -2.03 23.12
CA LYS A 127 -12.10 -2.43 23.81
C LYS A 127 -10.93 -1.94 22.98
N GLY A 128 -10.35 -0.82 23.43
CA GLY A 128 -9.33 -0.09 22.70
C GLY A 128 -8.03 -0.85 22.55
N ASP A 129 -7.42 -0.71 21.37
CA ASP A 129 -6.02 -0.30 21.20
C ASP A 129 -5.78 0.03 19.71
N GLY A 130 -5.30 1.25 19.42
CA GLY A 130 -4.52 1.53 18.21
C GLY A 130 -5.21 1.97 16.90
N THR A 131 -6.49 2.39 16.88
CA THR A 131 -7.16 2.83 15.64
C THR A 131 -7.07 4.34 15.37
N GLU A 132 -5.87 4.94 15.41
CA GLU A 132 -5.68 6.34 15.00
C GLU A 132 -4.96 6.52 13.65
N ASP A 133 -4.51 5.44 13.01
CA ASP A 133 -3.65 5.56 11.82
C ASP A 133 -4.35 5.17 10.50
N VAL A 134 -5.61 5.59 10.34
CA VAL A 134 -6.39 5.38 9.11
C VAL A 134 -6.70 6.73 8.46
N LYS A 135 -6.14 6.93 7.27
CA LYS A 135 -6.21 8.12 6.39
C LYS A 135 -5.44 9.35 6.88
N GLY A 136 -4.13 9.35 6.62
CA GLY A 136 -3.42 10.59 6.25
C GLY A 136 -3.33 11.70 7.29
N ARG A 137 -3.56 11.40 8.57
CA ARG A 137 -3.11 12.27 9.66
C ARG A 137 -1.74 11.79 10.09
N VAL A 138 -0.71 12.47 9.59
CA VAL A 138 0.58 12.49 10.29
C VAL A 138 0.26 12.85 11.74
N GLY A 139 0.66 12.00 12.68
CA GLY A 139 0.39 12.16 14.11
C GLY A 139 0.56 13.61 14.56
N SER A 140 -0.21 13.98 15.58
CA SER A 140 -0.33 15.33 16.17
C SER A 140 1.02 15.99 16.50
N GLY A 141 1.81 16.40 15.51
CA GLY A 141 3.20 16.77 15.76
C GLY A 141 4.11 17.08 14.56
N TRP A 142 3.63 17.16 13.31
CA TRP A 142 4.52 17.49 12.17
C TRP A 142 3.78 18.29 11.07
N PRO A 143 4.31 19.40 10.51
CA PRO A 143 5.36 20.33 10.95
C PRO A 143 4.84 21.66 11.56
N TRP A 144 3.59 21.79 12.02
CA TRP A 144 3.00 23.13 12.32
C TRP A 144 2.49 23.38 13.75
N LYS A 145 2.80 22.55 14.74
CA LYS A 145 2.51 22.92 16.15
C LYS A 145 3.68 23.67 16.78
N SER A 146 4.06 24.83 16.23
CA SER A 146 4.74 25.83 17.04
C SER A 146 3.66 26.59 17.82
N GLY A 147 3.56 26.36 19.12
CA GLY A 147 2.67 27.10 20.04
C GLY A 147 3.06 28.57 20.22
N LYS A 148 3.60 29.21 19.19
CA LYS A 148 3.90 30.63 19.16
C LYS A 148 2.88 31.29 18.25
N VAL A 149 2.10 32.21 18.82
CA VAL A 149 1.29 33.16 18.08
C VAL A 149 2.24 33.87 17.11
N THR A 150 2.11 33.59 15.81
CA THR A 150 2.84 34.37 14.80
C THR A 150 2.26 35.77 14.83
N GLU A 151 3.03 36.74 15.34
CA GLU A 151 2.73 38.16 15.11
C GLU A 151 2.55 38.38 13.62
N LYS A 152 1.46 39.07 13.25
CA LYS A 152 1.18 39.43 11.87
C LYS A 152 2.34 40.30 11.38
N LEU A 153 3.08 39.82 10.39
CA LEU A 153 3.96 40.67 9.61
C LEU A 153 3.07 41.54 8.72
N ASP A 154 2.86 42.79 9.12
CA ASP A 154 2.22 43.79 8.27
C ASP A 154 3.12 44.05 7.06
N LEU A 155 2.73 43.50 5.91
CA LEU A 155 3.35 43.79 4.63
C LEU A 155 2.92 45.19 4.16
N VAL A 156 3.51 46.22 4.74
CA VAL A 156 3.46 47.57 4.21
C VAL A 156 4.28 47.59 2.92
N GLY A 157 3.62 47.70 1.76
CA GLY A 157 4.32 48.06 0.52
C GLY A 157 3.82 47.46 -0.79
N ILE A 158 2.89 46.50 -0.80
CA ILE A 158 2.38 45.97 -2.09
C ILE A 158 1.22 46.85 -2.57
N LYS A 159 1.56 47.98 -3.21
CA LYS A 159 0.62 48.69 -4.09
C LYS A 159 0.30 47.76 -5.27
N ARG A 160 -0.89 47.17 -5.26
CA ARG A 160 -1.49 46.60 -6.47
C ARG A 160 -1.70 47.76 -7.44
N ARG A 161 -0.97 47.75 -8.57
CA ARG A 161 -1.35 48.52 -9.75
C ARG A 161 -2.46 47.79 -10.48
#